data_AF-A0A7C2MHR4-F1
#
_entry.id   AF-A0A7C2MHR4-F1
#
_cell.length_a   1.000
_cell.length_b   1.000
_cell.length_c   1.000
_cell.angle_alpha   90.00
_cell.angle_beta   90.00
_cell.angle_gamma   90.00
#
_symmetry.space_group_name_H-M   'P 1'
#
loop_
_entity.id
_entity.type
_entity.pdbx_description
1 polymer ?
#
loop_
_entity_poly.entity_id
_entity_poly.type
_entity_poly.pdbx_seq_one_letter_code
_entity_poly.pdbx_strand_id
1 'polypeptide(L)'
;MVNWTEERSARSRIAERHLWKRQLANHLIPLLCVTVGIAFVASGSLKVIYWSQFSDALMSYGFLPPLIINSAGLALPWIEITLGLMMMVRWRVSVIAGALATLLLTFTGVTAIAVLQGRSVECGCFPGAMEPVGWGYFFRNGLLILSCFYILASARKQ
;
A
#
# COMPACT_ATOMS: atom_id res chain seq x y z
N MET A 1 -27.55 -18.26 -47.26
CA MET A 1 -27.58 -19.21 -46.12
C MET A 1 -26.54 -18.75 -45.11
N VAL A 2 -26.95 -18.39 -43.89
CA VAL A 2 -26.04 -17.98 -42.82
C VAL A 2 -25.43 -19.24 -42.19
N ASN A 3 -24.11 -19.28 -42.04
CA ASN A 3 -23.38 -20.42 -41.50
C ASN A 3 -23.41 -20.41 -39.96
N TRP A 4 -24.46 -21.00 -39.38
CA TRP A 4 -24.75 -20.98 -37.94
C TRP A 4 -23.67 -21.62 -37.03
N THR A 5 -22.77 -22.44 -37.59
CA THR A 5 -21.71 -23.14 -36.84
C THR A 5 -20.53 -22.22 -36.50
N GLU A 6 -20.13 -21.34 -37.41
CA GLU A 6 -19.07 -20.36 -37.17
C GLU A 6 -19.48 -19.33 -36.11
N GLU A 7 -20.73 -18.85 -36.17
CA GLU A 7 -21.26 -17.86 -35.25
C GLU A 7 -21.34 -18.38 -33.80
N ARG A 8 -21.71 -19.65 -33.61
CA ARG A 8 -21.70 -20.29 -32.28
C ARG A 8 -20.29 -20.44 -31.70
N SER A 9 -19.30 -20.80 -32.53
CA SER A 9 -17.90 -20.91 -32.06
C SER A 9 -17.25 -19.54 -31.77
N ALA A 10 -17.66 -18.49 -32.49
CA ALA A 10 -17.19 -17.13 -32.23
C ALA A 10 -17.73 -16.62 -30.89
N ARG A 11 -19.02 -16.83 -30.60
CA ARG A 11 -19.66 -16.43 -29.33
C ARG A 11 -19.10 -17.20 -28.13
N SER A 12 -18.82 -18.50 -28.26
CA SER A 12 -18.23 -19.28 -27.16
C SER A 12 -16.81 -18.82 -26.82
N ARG A 13 -15.96 -18.57 -27.82
CA ARG A 13 -14.59 -18.05 -27.62
C ARG A 13 -14.55 -16.66 -26.97
N ILE A 14 -15.50 -15.79 -27.28
CA ILE A 14 -15.64 -14.48 -26.63
C ILE A 14 -16.11 -14.65 -25.18
N ALA A 15 -17.10 -15.50 -24.93
CA ALA A 15 -17.59 -15.80 -23.58
C ALA A 15 -16.52 -16.42 -22.67
N GLU A 16 -15.75 -17.39 -23.17
CA GLU A 16 -14.61 -18.00 -22.46
C GLU A 16 -13.52 -16.96 -22.14
N ARG A 17 -13.22 -16.03 -23.07
CA ARG A 17 -12.30 -14.90 -22.82
C ARG A 17 -12.77 -13.94 -21.72
N HIS A 18 -14.07 -13.88 -21.44
CA HIS A 18 -14.60 -13.08 -20.34
C HIS A 18 -14.60 -13.84 -19.00
N LEU A 19 -14.76 -15.16 -19.03
CA LEU A 19 -14.79 -16.01 -17.83
C LEU A 19 -13.41 -16.13 -17.17
N TRP A 20 -12.33 -16.42 -17.92
CA TRP A 20 -10.98 -16.53 -17.33
C TRP A 20 -10.48 -15.21 -16.72
N LYS A 21 -10.81 -14.06 -17.34
CA LYS A 21 -10.51 -12.72 -16.80
C LYS A 21 -11.22 -12.45 -15.48
N ARG A 22 -12.48 -12.89 -15.34
CA ARG A 22 -13.23 -12.79 -14.09
C ARG A 22 -12.68 -13.72 -13.01
N GLN A 23 -12.26 -14.92 -13.39
CA GLN A 23 -11.73 -15.92 -12.46
C GLN A 23 -10.35 -15.54 -11.93
N LEU A 24 -9.46 -15.01 -12.78
CA LEU A 24 -8.17 -14.48 -12.36
C LEU A 24 -8.34 -13.29 -11.41
N ALA A 25 -9.27 -12.37 -11.70
CA ALA A 25 -9.57 -11.23 -10.84
C ALA A 25 -10.11 -11.64 -9.45
N ASN A 26 -10.89 -12.73 -9.38
CA ASN A 26 -11.45 -13.24 -8.13
C ASN A 26 -10.39 -13.75 -7.14
N HIS A 27 -9.25 -14.26 -7.62
CA HIS A 27 -8.15 -14.70 -6.75
C HIS A 27 -7.08 -13.62 -6.54
N LEU A 28 -6.87 -12.72 -7.52
CA LEU A 28 -5.83 -11.69 -7.42
C LEU A 28 -6.15 -10.63 -6.35
N ILE A 29 -7.39 -10.14 -6.32
CA ILE A 29 -7.81 -9.08 -5.39
C ILE A 29 -7.64 -9.48 -3.91
N PRO A 30 -8.14 -10.66 -3.44
CA PRO A 30 -7.93 -11.05 -2.05
C PRO A 30 -6.45 -11.23 -1.70
N LEU A 31 -5.65 -11.77 -2.61
CA LEU A 31 -4.21 -11.90 -2.39
C LEU A 31 -3.56 -10.53 -2.20
N LEU A 32 -3.86 -9.55 -3.08
CA LEU A 32 -3.35 -8.19 -2.97
C LEU A 32 -3.81 -7.50 -1.67
N CYS A 33 -5.07 -7.66 -1.26
CA CYS A 33 -5.57 -7.13 0.01
C CYS A 33 -4.77 -7.68 1.21
N VAL A 34 -4.49 -8.98 1.22
CA VAL A 34 -3.71 -9.61 2.29
C VAL A 34 -2.26 -9.14 2.26
N THR A 35 -1.62 -9.09 1.10
CA THR A 35 -0.23 -8.60 0.95
C THR A 35 -0.09 -7.15 1.42
N VAL A 36 -0.99 -6.26 0.98
CA VAL A 36 -1.00 -4.86 1.42
C VAL A 36 -1.27 -4.78 2.93
N GLY A 37 -2.25 -5.53 3.44
CA GLY A 37 -2.57 -5.55 4.87
C GLY A 37 -1.39 -5.98 5.73
N ILE A 38 -0.72 -7.08 5.37
CA ILE A 38 0.48 -7.58 6.06
C ILE A 38 1.60 -6.53 6.04
N ALA A 39 1.85 -5.89 4.90
CA ALA A 39 2.88 -4.87 4.79
C ALA A 39 2.66 -3.70 5.76
N PHE A 40 1.41 -3.25 5.90
CA PHE A 40 1.06 -2.17 6.82
C PHE A 40 1.07 -2.58 8.29
N VAL A 41 0.59 -3.79 8.61
CA VAL A 41 0.66 -4.32 9.98
C VAL A 41 2.12 -4.49 10.41
N ALA A 42 2.97 -5.04 9.55
CA ALA A 42 4.39 -5.19 9.83
C ALA A 42 5.08 -3.81 10.00
N SER A 43 4.84 -2.87 9.09
CA SER A 43 5.37 -1.49 9.17
C SER A 43 4.95 -0.81 10.48
N GLY A 44 3.66 -0.80 10.79
CA GLY A 44 3.14 -0.17 12.00
C GLY A 44 3.68 -0.83 13.27
N SER A 45 3.77 -2.16 13.30
CA SER A 45 4.33 -2.88 14.46
C SER A 45 5.79 -2.51 14.71
N LEU A 46 6.59 -2.40 13.64
CA LEU A 46 8.00 -1.97 13.75
C LEU A 46 8.12 -0.54 14.28
N LYS A 47 7.23 0.38 13.88
CA LYS A 47 7.21 1.75 14.42
C LYS A 47 6.80 1.81 15.89
N VAL A 48 5.94 0.90 16.35
CA VAL A 48 5.60 0.79 17.79
C VAL A 48 6.80 0.27 18.59
N ILE A 49 7.49 -0.75 18.09
CA ILE A 49 8.65 -1.36 18.77
C ILE A 49 9.83 -0.36 18.83
N TYR A 50 10.10 0.34 17.72
CA TYR A 50 11.22 1.28 17.58
C TYR A 50 10.75 2.73 17.64
N TRP A 51 9.94 3.03 18.65
CA TRP A 51 9.33 4.34 18.86
C TRP A 51 10.31 5.52 18.79
N SER A 52 11.43 5.41 19.51
CA SER A 52 12.42 6.49 19.63
C SER A 52 13.01 6.83 18.26
N GLN A 53 13.43 5.80 17.52
CA GLN A 53 13.98 5.92 16.17
C GLN A 53 12.96 6.53 15.20
N PHE A 54 11.68 6.15 15.31
CA PHE A 54 10.63 6.74 14.48
C PHE A 54 10.37 8.22 14.82
N SER A 55 10.41 8.58 16.11
CA SER A 55 10.26 9.97 16.56
C SER A 55 11.44 10.84 16.11
N ASP A 56 12.66 10.31 16.17
CA ASP A 56 13.87 10.96 15.66
C ASP A 56 13.79 11.16 14.14
N ALA A 57 13.30 10.16 13.41
CA ALA A 57 13.02 10.29 11.98
C ALA A 57 11.99 11.40 11.69
N LEU A 58 10.89 11.47 12.45
CA LEU A 58 9.89 12.54 12.34
C LEU A 58 10.48 13.93 12.63
N MET A 59 11.40 14.05 13.61
CA MET A 59 12.14 15.28 13.88
C MET A 59 13.04 15.65 12.70
N SER A 60 13.77 14.69 12.14
CA SER A 60 14.67 14.91 11.00
C SER A 60 13.94 15.39 9.74
N TYR A 61 12.68 14.97 9.56
CA TYR A 61 11.84 15.42 8.46
C TYR A 61 11.50 16.92 8.56
N GLY A 62 11.45 17.48 9.76
CA GLY A 62 11.24 18.93 9.97
C GLY A 62 9.90 19.47 9.48
N PHE A 63 8.94 18.60 9.13
CA PHE A 63 7.60 18.99 8.68
C PHE A 63 6.62 19.19 9.85
N LEU A 64 6.87 18.57 11.00
CA LEU A 64 5.99 18.62 12.17
C LEU A 64 6.63 19.41 13.31
N PRO A 65 5.86 20.23 14.05
CA PRO A 65 6.35 20.87 15.26
C PRO A 65 6.56 19.84 16.38
N PRO A 66 7.53 20.04 17.30
CA PRO A 66 7.88 19.07 18.33
C PRO A 66 6.70 18.59 19.19
N LEU A 67 5.73 19.46 19.46
CA LEU A 67 4.53 19.10 20.23
C LEU A 67 3.68 18.02 19.54
N ILE A 68 3.65 17.99 18.21
CA ILE A 68 2.83 17.05 17.43
C ILE A 68 3.59 15.75 17.15
N ILE A 69 4.94 15.77 17.16
CA ILE A 69 5.76 14.61 16.82
C ILE A 69 5.47 13.42 17.74
N ASN A 70 5.38 13.63 19.05
CA ASN A 70 5.08 12.54 19.98
C ASN A 70 3.66 11.97 19.78
N SER A 71 2.68 12.84 19.54
CA SER A 71 1.30 12.42 19.29
C SER A 71 1.15 11.69 17.96
N ALA A 72 1.81 12.18 16.90
CA ALA A 72 1.83 11.57 15.59
C ALA A 72 2.60 10.25 15.60
N GLY A 73 3.70 10.19 16.36
CA GLY A 73 4.44 8.97 16.67
C GLY A 73 3.55 7.89 17.26
N LEU A 74 2.53 8.27 18.06
CA LEU A 74 1.55 7.33 18.65
C LEU A 74 0.49 6.96 17.66
N ALA A 75 -0.17 7.96 17.08
CA ALA A 75 -1.36 7.75 16.30
C ALA A 75 -1.06 7.00 15.00
N LEU A 76 0.03 7.35 14.29
CA LEU A 76 0.31 6.82 12.95
C LEU A 76 0.52 5.30 12.94
N PRO A 77 1.33 4.69 13.82
CA PRO A 77 1.50 3.24 13.86
C PRO A 77 0.20 2.49 14.14
N TRP A 78 -0.62 2.97 15.08
CA TRP A 78 -1.92 2.35 15.39
C TRP A 78 -2.90 2.48 14.21
N ILE A 79 -2.91 3.61 13.51
CA ILE A 79 -3.70 3.79 12.29
C ILE A 79 -3.25 2.82 11.20
N GLU A 80 -1.93 2.66 10.97
CA GLU A 80 -1.38 1.72 9.99
C GLU A 80 -1.77 0.27 10.30
N ILE A 81 -1.63 -0.16 11.55
CA ILE A 81 -2.00 -1.52 11.98
C ILE A 81 -3.49 -1.74 11.79
N THR A 82 -4.33 -0.79 12.24
CA THR A 82 -5.79 -0.93 12.16
C THR A 82 -6.27 -1.01 10.72
N LEU A 83 -5.80 -0.11 9.85
CA LEU A 83 -6.15 -0.13 8.43
C LEU A 83 -5.62 -1.39 7.73
N GLY A 84 -4.42 -1.85 8.09
CA GLY A 84 -3.84 -3.09 7.58
C GLY A 84 -4.69 -4.32 7.93
N LEU A 85 -5.10 -4.46 9.20
CA LEU A 85 -5.97 -5.55 9.65
C LEU A 85 -7.35 -5.51 8.96
N MET A 86 -7.96 -4.32 8.86
CA MET A 86 -9.25 -4.17 8.19
C MET A 86 -9.16 -4.49 6.68
N MET A 87 -8.03 -4.19 6.04
CA MET A 87 -7.77 -4.56 4.65
C MET A 87 -7.69 -6.09 4.47
N MET A 88 -7.09 -6.82 5.41
CA MET A 88 -7.02 -8.28 5.39
C MET A 88 -8.41 -8.93 5.49
N VAL A 89 -9.29 -8.39 6.33
CA VAL A 89 -10.70 -8.84 6.46
C VAL A 89 -11.59 -8.30 5.32
N ARG A 90 -11.02 -7.51 4.41
CA ARG A 90 -11.72 -6.86 3.27
C ARG A 90 -12.91 -6.00 3.70
N TRP A 91 -12.80 -5.36 4.87
CA TRP A 91 -13.84 -4.46 5.36
C TRP A 91 -13.77 -3.12 4.59
N ARG A 92 -14.87 -2.67 3.98
CA ARG A 92 -14.94 -1.38 3.24
C ARG A 92 -13.71 -1.10 2.35
N VAL A 93 -13.32 -2.10 1.54
CA VAL A 93 -12.06 -2.12 0.75
C VAL A 93 -11.76 -0.82 0.03
N SER A 94 -12.74 -0.19 -0.63
CA SER A 94 -12.54 1.07 -1.37
C SER A 94 -12.04 2.22 -0.48
N VAL A 95 -12.60 2.35 0.73
CA VAL A 95 -12.24 3.41 1.67
C VAL A 95 -10.84 3.14 2.22
N ILE A 96 -10.57 1.90 2.61
CA ILE A 96 -9.30 1.50 3.21
C ILE A 96 -8.16 1.57 2.20
N ALA A 97 -8.37 1.11 0.98
CA ALA A 97 -7.39 1.22 -0.11
C ALA A 97 -7.03 2.69 -0.38
N GLY A 98 -8.02 3.60 -0.36
CA GLY A 98 -7.79 5.03 -0.51
C GLY A 98 -6.99 5.62 0.66
N ALA A 99 -7.33 5.27 1.90
CA ALA A 99 -6.62 5.72 3.10
C ALA A 99 -5.15 5.24 3.10
N LEU A 100 -4.92 3.95 2.85
CA LEU A 100 -3.58 3.35 2.77
C LEU A 100 -2.75 3.95 1.64
N ALA A 101 -3.35 4.17 0.45
CA ALA A 101 -2.67 4.83 -0.66
C ALA A 101 -2.26 6.26 -0.31
N THR A 102 -3.14 7.03 0.33
CA THR A 102 -2.86 8.41 0.75
C THR A 102 -1.71 8.45 1.76
N LEU A 103 -1.73 7.53 2.73
CA LEU A 103 -0.69 7.44 3.75
C LEU A 103 0.66 7.03 3.13
N LEU A 104 0.68 6.05 2.23
CA LEU A 104 1.86 5.66 1.45
C LEU A 104 2.43 6.81 0.64
N LEU A 105 1.58 7.54 -0.09
CA LEU A 105 2.01 8.69 -0.90
C LEU A 105 2.60 9.79 -0.03
N THR A 106 1.98 10.09 1.11
CA THR A 106 2.45 11.11 2.05
C THR A 106 3.83 10.75 2.60
N PHE A 107 3.98 9.54 3.15
CA PHE A 107 5.28 9.09 3.67
C PHE A 107 6.36 9.00 2.59
N THR A 108 6.01 8.48 1.41
CA THR A 108 6.97 8.38 0.29
C THR A 108 7.40 9.76 -0.18
N GLY A 109 6.48 10.71 -0.28
CA GLY A 109 6.76 12.09 -0.68
C GLY A 109 7.63 12.82 0.33
N VAL A 110 7.30 12.75 1.62
CA VAL A 110 8.11 13.32 2.70
C VAL A 110 9.52 12.73 2.70
N THR A 111 9.63 11.41 2.54
CA THR A 111 10.93 10.72 2.46
C THR A 111 11.72 11.14 1.23
N ALA A 112 11.08 11.22 0.05
CA ALA A 112 11.72 11.67 -1.18
C ALA A 112 12.27 13.10 -1.06
N ILE A 113 11.49 14.01 -0.50
CA ILE A 113 11.91 15.41 -0.29
C ILE A 113 13.11 15.46 0.66
N ALA A 114 13.08 14.70 1.76
CA ALA A 114 14.17 14.67 2.72
C ALA A 114 15.48 14.10 2.12
N VAL A 115 15.37 13.04 1.31
CA VAL A 115 16.52 12.49 0.56
C VAL A 115 17.07 13.50 -0.44
N LEU A 116 16.21 14.21 -1.19
CA LEU A 116 16.63 15.25 -2.13
C LEU A 116 17.29 16.45 -1.44
N GLN A 117 16.92 16.72 -0.18
CA GLN A 117 17.55 17.74 0.66
C GLN A 117 18.87 17.28 1.30
N GLY A 118 19.33 16.05 1.00
CA GLY A 118 20.57 15.50 1.55
C GLY A 118 20.49 15.16 3.03
N ARG A 119 19.29 15.03 3.61
CA ARG A 119 19.13 14.62 5.01
C ARG A 119 19.34 13.11 5.14
N SER A 120 20.16 12.70 6.11
CA SER A 120 20.35 11.29 6.46
C SER A 120 19.11 10.79 7.21
N VAL A 121 18.10 10.37 6.45
CA VAL A 121 16.90 9.75 7.01
C VAL A 121 17.20 8.27 7.22
N GLU A 122 17.23 7.84 8.47
CA GLU A 122 17.25 6.40 8.76
C GLU A 122 15.88 5.81 8.43
N CYS A 123 15.87 4.71 7.68
CA CYS A 123 14.64 4.01 7.37
C CYS A 123 14.11 3.40 8.67
N GLY A 124 13.24 4.14 9.39
CA GLY A 124 12.63 3.74 10.66
C GLY A 124 11.76 2.46 10.61
N CYS A 125 11.89 1.65 9.55
CA CYS A 125 11.38 0.29 9.45
C CYS A 125 12.33 -0.77 10.02
N PHE A 126 13.65 -0.55 10.14
CA PHE A 126 14.58 -1.58 10.67
C PHE A 126 15.67 -0.98 11.56
N PRO A 127 15.79 -1.40 12.84
CA PRO A 127 16.92 -0.97 13.67
C PRO A 127 18.21 -1.63 13.16
N GLY A 128 19.27 -0.85 13.03
CA GLY A 128 20.62 -1.39 12.77
C GLY A 128 21.07 -1.43 11.31
N ALA A 129 20.24 -1.02 10.35
CA ALA A 129 20.73 -0.66 9.03
C ALA A 129 21.05 0.85 9.03
N MET A 130 22.32 1.20 9.29
CA MET A 130 22.89 2.51 8.96
C MET A 130 22.95 2.74 7.43
N GLU A 131 21.97 2.22 6.69
CA GLU A 131 21.88 2.37 5.24
C GLU A 131 20.87 3.47 4.91
N PRO A 132 21.28 4.48 4.12
CA PRO A 132 20.37 5.52 3.66
C PRO A 132 19.20 4.88 2.90
N VAL A 133 18.05 5.57 2.88
CA VAL A 133 16.87 5.16 2.11
C VAL A 133 17.27 4.83 0.66
N GLY A 134 17.41 3.54 0.35
CA GLY A 134 17.83 3.07 -0.95
C GLY A 134 16.68 2.99 -1.96
N TRP A 135 17.03 2.78 -3.23
CA TRP A 135 16.05 2.60 -4.32
C TRP A 135 15.02 1.50 -4.04
N GLY A 136 15.38 0.48 -3.26
CA GLY A 136 14.45 -0.59 -2.84
C GLY A 136 13.24 -0.09 -2.05
N TYR A 137 13.39 0.97 -1.24
CA TYR A 137 12.27 1.59 -0.52
C TYR A 137 11.23 2.14 -1.49
N PHE A 138 11.68 2.94 -2.46
CA PHE A 138 10.80 3.56 -3.45
C PHE A 138 10.14 2.52 -4.36
N PHE A 139 10.87 1.47 -4.74
CA PHE A 139 10.31 0.37 -5.53
C PHE A 139 9.22 -0.38 -4.77
N ARG A 140 9.48 -0.77 -3.52
CA ARG A 140 8.49 -1.42 -2.65
C ARG A 140 7.25 -0.56 -2.46
N ASN A 141 7.43 0.72 -2.14
CA ASN A 141 6.31 1.63 -1.94
C ASN A 141 5.54 1.86 -3.25
N GLY A 142 6.23 1.96 -4.39
CA GLY A 142 5.61 2.04 -5.71
C GLY A 142 4.72 0.83 -6.00
N LEU A 143 5.21 -0.39 -5.73
CA LEU A 143 4.40 -1.60 -5.88
C LEU A 143 3.17 -1.63 -4.97
N LEU A 144 3.30 -1.20 -3.72
CA LEU A 144 2.18 -1.13 -2.78
C LEU A 144 1.15 -0.07 -3.19
N ILE A 145 1.60 1.08 -3.68
CA ILE A 145 0.75 2.16 -4.21
C ILE A 145 -0.03 1.63 -5.43
N LEU A 146 0.65 1.00 -6.40
CA LEU A 146 0.00 0.41 -7.57
C LEU A 146 -1.03 -0.67 -7.15
N SER A 147 -0.71 -1.48 -6.16
CA SER A 147 -1.62 -2.49 -5.60
C SER A 147 -2.87 -1.83 -5.00
N CYS A 148 -2.72 -0.76 -4.22
CA CYS A 148 -3.84 -0.01 -3.65
C CYS A 148 -4.72 0.63 -4.74
N PHE A 149 -4.12 1.23 -5.77
CA PHE A 149 -4.86 1.79 -6.91
C PHE A 149 -5.60 0.72 -7.71
N TYR A 150 -4.98 -0.44 -7.94
CA TYR A 150 -5.63 -1.56 -8.62
C TYR A 150 -6.84 -2.08 -7.83
N ILE A 151 -6.68 -2.26 -6.51
CA ILE A 151 -7.78 -2.65 -5.61
C ILE A 151 -8.91 -1.60 -5.68
N LEU A 152 -8.58 -0.31 -5.58
CA LEU A 152 -9.54 0.78 -5.64
C LEU A 152 -10.30 0.83 -6.97
N ALA A 153 -9.60 0.67 -8.09
CA ALA A 153 -10.20 0.63 -9.42
C ALA A 153 -11.10 -0.60 -9.61
N SER A 154 -10.76 -1.74 -8.99
CA SER A 154 -11.60 -2.94 -9.02
C SER A 154 -12.87 -2.78 -8.18
N ALA A 155 -12.77 -2.11 -7.03
CA ALA A 155 -13.88 -1.94 -6.10
C ALA A 155 -14.90 -0.88 -6.56
N ARG A 156 -14.51 0.05 -7.44
CA ARG A 156 -15.44 1.01 -8.10
C ARG A 156 -16.24 0.39 -9.26
N LYS A 157 -15.84 -0.80 -9.74
CA LYS A 157 -16.51 -1.48 -10.85
C LYS A 157 -17.55 -2.51 -10.40
N GLN A 158 -17.70 -2.71 -9.09
CA GLN A 158 -18.73 -3.55 -8.46
C GLN A 158 -19.88 -2.66 -8.02
#